data_AF-A0A3N5TRP0-F1
#
_entry.id   AF-A0A3N5TRP0-F1
#
_cell.length_a   1.000
_cell.length_b   1.000
_cell.length_c   1.000
_cell.angle_alpha   90.00
_cell.angle_beta   90.00
_cell.angle_gamma   90.00
#
_symmetry.space_group_name_H-M   'P 1'
#
loop_
_entity.id
_entity.type
_entity.pdbx_description
1 polymer ?
#
loop_
_entity_poly.entity_id
_entity_poly.type
_entity_poly.pdbx_seq_one_letter_code
_entity_poly.pdbx_strand_id
1 'polypeptide(L)'
;ALRALGAVVLARSADGSGTSLLLRRPPRAIPARFGPDSFRRHLELAAERGLPVSVVQRRELSFDVDRPGDILTLLADGRRGRTREVCLQMDLGARLRA
;
A
#
# COMPACT_ATOMS: atom_id res chain seq x y z
N ALA A 1 11.94 -7.33 -9.51
CA ALA A 1 12.35 -7.27 -8.09
C ALA A 1 11.38 -8.02 -7.17
N LEU A 2 10.16 -7.53 -6.89
CA LEU A 2 9.27 -8.13 -5.88
C LEU A 2 8.90 -9.62 -6.11
N ARG A 3 8.72 -10.02 -7.38
CA ARG A 3 8.39 -11.41 -7.74
C ARG A 3 9.49 -12.43 -7.39
N ALA A 4 10.72 -11.99 -7.15
CA ALA A 4 11.84 -12.84 -6.75
C ALA A 4 11.93 -13.02 -5.23
N LEU A 5 11.09 -12.32 -4.45
CA LEU A 5 11.14 -12.33 -2.98
C LEU A 5 10.35 -13.49 -2.34
N GLY A 6 9.75 -14.37 -3.14
CA GLY A 6 9.09 -15.59 -2.65
C GLY A 6 7.60 -15.69 -2.99
N ALA A 7 6.95 -16.66 -2.34
CA ALA A 7 5.55 -17.01 -2.58
C ALA A 7 4.57 -15.97 -2.03
N VAL A 8 4.87 -15.35 -0.89
CA VAL A 8 4.06 -14.27 -0.31
C VAL A 8 4.95 -13.06 -0.04
N VAL A 9 4.57 -11.89 -0.56
CA VAL A 9 5.25 -10.63 -0.29
C VAL A 9 4.24 -9.61 0.18
N LEU A 10 4.52 -8.96 1.31
CA LEU A 10 3.64 -7.97 1.94
C LEU A 10 4.32 -6.62 2.02
N ALA A 11 3.56 -5.55 1.80
CA ALA A 11 3.88 -4.23 2.33
C ALA A 11 2.78 -3.80 3.30
N ARG A 12 3.20 -3.14 4.37
CA ARG A 12 2.32 -2.59 5.40
C ARG A 12 1.84 -1.21 4.96
N SER A 13 0.58 -0.89 5.22
CA SER A 13 0.05 0.47 5.06
C SER A 13 0.73 1.44 6.02
N ALA A 14 0.63 2.74 5.72
CA ALA A 14 1.24 3.80 6.53
C ALA A 14 0.74 3.84 7.98
N ASP A 15 -0.52 3.46 8.23
CA ASP A 15 -1.12 3.37 9.56
C ASP A 15 -0.66 2.14 10.37
N GLY A 16 0.08 1.23 9.73
CA GLY A 16 0.68 0.06 10.37
C GLY A 16 -0.21 -1.17 10.50
N SER A 17 -1.53 -1.05 10.29
CA SER A 17 -2.51 -2.11 10.55
C SER A 17 -2.85 -2.92 9.29
N GLY A 18 -2.92 -2.25 8.15
CA GLY A 18 -3.35 -2.79 6.87
C GLY A 18 -2.22 -3.31 5.98
N THR A 19 -2.63 -3.95 4.88
CA THR A 19 -1.74 -4.40 3.80
C THR A 19 -1.94 -3.52 2.58
N SER A 20 -0.91 -2.76 2.22
CA SER A 20 -0.92 -1.91 1.02
C SER A 20 -0.42 -2.64 -0.23
N LEU A 21 0.36 -3.72 -0.06
CA LEU A 21 0.73 -4.63 -1.15
C LEU A 21 0.63 -6.08 -0.69
N LEU A 22 -0.05 -6.90 -1.49
CA LEU A 22 -0.07 -8.35 -1.38
C LEU A 22 0.33 -8.97 -2.71
N LEU A 23 1.51 -9.59 -2.75
CA LEU A 23 1.90 -10.52 -3.81
C LEU A 23 1.72 -11.93 -3.29
N ARG A 24 1.10 -12.78 -4.12
CA ARG A 24 0.87 -14.20 -3.80
C ARG A 24 1.13 -15.08 -5.03
N ARG A 25 1.91 -16.13 -4.85
CA ARG A 25 2.26 -17.12 -5.88
C ARG A 25 2.21 -18.54 -5.31
N PRO A 26 1.39 -19.44 -5.88
CA PRO A 26 0.37 -19.18 -6.91
C PRO A 26 -0.68 -18.14 -6.43
N PRO A 27 -1.53 -17.60 -7.32
CA PRO A 27 -2.50 -16.55 -6.95
C PRO A 27 -3.47 -16.93 -5.82
N ARG A 28 -3.56 -18.21 -5.47
CA ARG A 28 -4.40 -18.73 -4.36
C ARG A 28 -3.58 -19.22 -3.15
N ALA A 29 -2.27 -18.92 -3.09
CA ALA A 29 -1.40 -19.35 -2.00
C ALA A 29 -1.94 -18.93 -0.62
N ILE A 30 -2.48 -17.72 -0.50
CA ILE A 30 -3.31 -17.27 0.62
C ILE A 30 -4.53 -16.48 0.08
N PRO A 31 -5.68 -16.47 0.79
CA PRO A 31 -6.81 -15.63 0.42
C PRO A 31 -6.47 -14.14 0.64
N ALA A 32 -6.97 -13.27 -0.26
CA ALA A 32 -6.87 -11.83 -0.08
C ALA A 32 -7.93 -11.36 0.93
N ARG A 33 -7.49 -10.87 2.10
CA ARG A 33 -8.34 -10.47 3.23
C ARG A 33 -7.96 -9.06 3.71
N PHE A 34 -8.09 -8.10 2.80
CA PHE A 34 -7.87 -6.67 3.06
C PHE A 34 -8.86 -6.09 4.09
N GLY A 35 -8.57 -4.87 4.56
CA GLY A 35 -9.31 -4.17 5.60
C GLY A 35 -8.52 -4.03 6.90
N PRO A 36 -9.18 -3.65 8.01
CA PRO A 36 -8.55 -3.48 9.32
C PRO A 36 -7.80 -4.75 9.74
N ASP A 37 -6.59 -4.57 10.29
CA ASP A 37 -5.68 -5.64 10.73
C ASP A 37 -5.29 -6.67 9.63
N SER A 38 -5.48 -6.32 8.36
CA SER A 38 -5.20 -7.24 7.26
C SER A 38 -3.74 -7.67 7.19
N PHE A 39 -2.78 -6.86 7.64
CA PHE A 39 -1.37 -7.25 7.65
C PHE A 39 -1.13 -8.46 8.54
N ARG A 40 -1.64 -8.43 9.78
CA ARG A 40 -1.57 -9.55 10.72
C ARG A 40 -2.27 -10.78 10.15
N ARG A 41 -3.49 -10.62 9.60
CA ARG A 41 -4.23 -11.75 9.01
C ARG A 41 -3.46 -12.41 7.86
N HIS A 42 -2.81 -11.64 6.98
CA HIS A 42 -2.03 -12.22 5.90
C HIS A 42 -0.79 -12.97 6.39
N LEU A 43 -0.14 -12.51 7.46
CA LEU A 43 0.96 -13.25 8.11
C LEU A 43 0.47 -14.59 8.68
N GLU A 44 -0.66 -14.59 9.40
CA GLU A 44 -1.27 -15.79 9.97
C GLU A 44 -1.66 -16.80 8.89
N LEU A 45 -2.34 -16.36 7.83
CA LEU A 45 -2.74 -17.21 6.71
C LEU A 45 -1.56 -17.87 5.98
N ALA A 46 -0.41 -17.19 5.93
CA ALA A 46 0.81 -17.74 5.35
C ALA A 46 1.47 -18.75 6.30
N ALA A 47 1.53 -18.43 7.60
CA ALA A 47 2.04 -19.32 8.63
C ALA A 47 1.24 -20.64 8.71
N GLU A 48 -0.10 -20.56 8.70
CA GLU A 48 -1.01 -21.72 8.67
C GLU A 48 -0.76 -22.65 7.48
N ARG A 49 -0.21 -22.12 6.38
CA ARG A 49 0.10 -22.87 5.15
C ARG A 49 1.58 -23.20 5.00
N GLY A 50 2.40 -22.88 6.00
CA GLY A 50 3.86 -23.09 5.94
C GLY A 50 4.54 -22.29 4.82
N LEU A 51 3.98 -21.16 4.40
CA LEU A 51 4.49 -20.35 3.30
C LEU A 51 5.43 -19.27 3.83
N PRO A 52 6.66 -19.13 3.27
CA PRO A 52 7.54 -18.04 3.66
C PRO A 52 6.98 -16.68 3.21
N VAL A 53 7.12 -15.68 4.08
CA VAL A 53 6.68 -14.30 3.82
C VAL A 53 7.89 -13.36 3.79
N SER A 54 7.95 -12.55 2.73
CA SER A 54 8.86 -11.41 2.65
C SER A 54 8.11 -10.12 2.92
N VAL A 55 8.54 -9.34 3.90
CA VAL A 55 7.97 -8.02 4.18
C VAL A 55 8.85 -6.95 3.54
N VAL A 56 8.25 -6.11 2.71
CA VAL A 56 8.95 -5.01 2.03
C VAL A 56 8.54 -3.68 2.65
N GLN A 57 9.53 -2.95 3.15
CA GLN A 57 9.35 -1.60 3.68
C GLN A 57 9.83 -0.59 2.64
N ARG A 58 8.87 0.03 1.95
CA ARG A 58 9.11 1.11 0.99
C ARG A 58 8.05 2.17 1.15
N ARG A 59 8.47 3.42 1.30
CA ARG A 59 7.57 4.56 1.53
C ARG A 59 6.51 4.67 0.42
N GLU A 60 6.89 4.36 -0.81
CA GLU A 60 6.02 4.41 -1.98
C GLU A 60 4.99 3.30 -2.00
N LEU A 61 5.27 2.17 -1.35
CA LEU A 61 4.32 1.07 -1.23
C LEU A 61 3.42 1.21 -0.02
N SER A 62 3.77 2.02 0.99
CA SER A 62 2.96 2.24 2.18
C SER A 62 2.03 3.46 2.08
N PHE A 63 2.22 4.32 1.08
CA PHE A 63 1.50 5.58 0.93
C PHE A 63 0.32 5.45 -0.04
N ASP A 64 -0.87 5.29 0.53
CA ASP A 64 -2.15 5.38 -0.18
C ASP A 64 -2.73 6.81 -0.05
N VAL A 65 -3.62 7.21 -0.95
CA VAL A 65 -4.28 8.53 -0.95
C VAL A 65 -5.73 8.35 -0.49
N ASP A 66 -5.97 8.35 0.82
CA ASP A 66 -7.28 8.03 1.42
C ASP A 66 -7.94 9.25 2.08
N ARG A 67 -7.13 10.18 2.59
CA ARG A 67 -7.56 11.36 3.33
C ARG A 67 -7.21 12.62 2.55
N PRO A 68 -7.96 13.73 2.78
CA PRO A 68 -7.63 15.01 2.14
C PRO A 68 -6.18 15.45 2.34
N GLY A 69 -5.61 15.24 3.54
CA GLY A 69 -4.21 15.56 3.83
C GLY A 69 -3.19 14.81 2.96
N ASP A 70 -3.53 13.64 2.42
CA ASP A 70 -2.64 12.87 1.56
C ASP A 70 -2.44 13.57 0.21
N ILE A 71 -3.41 14.38 -0.24
CA ILE A 71 -3.26 15.23 -1.43
C ILE A 71 -2.16 16.28 -1.20
N LEU A 72 -2.11 16.90 -0.02
CA LEU A 72 -1.06 17.86 0.30
C LEU A 72 0.32 17.19 0.32
N THR A 73 0.39 15.98 0.88
CA THR A 73 1.61 15.16 0.88
C THR A 73 2.05 14.80 -0.55
N LEU A 74 1.11 14.37 -1.40
CA LEU A 74 1.35 14.04 -2.81
C LEU A 74 1.82 15.26 -3.61
N LEU A 75 1.22 16.44 -3.41
CA LEU A 75 1.60 17.66 -4.10
C LEU A 75 3.02 18.13 -3.70
N ALA A 76 3.35 18.00 -2.41
CA ALA A 76 4.66 18.39 -1.86
C ALA A 76 5.80 17.44 -2.26
N ASP A 77 5.53 16.14 -2.38
CA ASP A 77 6.51 15.13 -2.80
C ASP A 77 7.00 15.34 -4.25
N GLY A 78 6.23 16.05 -5.08
CA GLY A 78 6.70 16.57 -6.37
C GLY A 78 6.82 15.54 -7.49
N ARG A 79 6.54 14.26 -7.23
CA ARG A 79 6.50 13.22 -8.26
C ARG A 79 5.50 13.53 -9.36
N ARG A 80 5.96 13.46 -10.62
CA ARG A 80 5.12 13.67 -11.80
C ARG A 80 4.22 12.45 -12.02
N GLY A 81 2.97 12.70 -12.37
CA GLY A 81 1.99 11.66 -12.66
C GLY A 81 0.59 12.25 -12.86
N ARG A 82 -0.32 11.46 -13.43
CA ARG A 82 -1.68 11.89 -13.75
C ARG A 82 -2.44 12.39 -12.51
N THR A 83 -2.30 11.71 -11.38
CA THR A 83 -2.95 12.13 -10.12
C THR A 83 -2.53 13.54 -9.71
N ARG A 84 -1.22 13.85 -9.73
CA ARG A 84 -0.70 15.18 -9.38
C ARG A 84 -1.21 16.26 -10.34
N GLU A 85 -1.22 15.97 -11.63
CA GLU A 85 -1.72 16.88 -12.66
C GLU A 85 -3.19 17.24 -12.40
N VAL A 86 -4.04 16.25 -12.14
CA VAL A 86 -5.45 16.45 -11.83
C VAL A 86 -5.63 17.23 -10.53
N CYS A 87 -4.88 16.91 -9.48
CA CYS A 87 -4.95 17.67 -8.22
C CYS A 87 -4.60 19.15 -8.40
N LEU A 88 -3.67 19.48 -9.29
CA LEU A 88 -3.33 20.87 -9.63
C LEU A 88 -4.41 21.54 -10.50
N GLN A 89 -4.95 20.84 -11.49
CA GLN A 89 -6.04 21.35 -12.35
C GLN A 89 -7.31 21.67 -11.54
N MET A 90 -7.57 20.91 -10.48
CA MET A 90 -8.71 21.10 -9.58
C MET A 90 -8.43 22.05 -8.41
N ASP A 91 -7.24 22.65 -8.36
CA ASP A 91 -6.76 23.54 -7.29
C ASP A 91 -6.93 22.96 -5.87
N LEU A 92 -6.74 21.65 -5.72
CA LEU A 92 -6.99 20.96 -4.44
C LEU A 92 -6.03 21.43 -3.34
N GLY A 93 -4.84 21.87 -3.71
CA GLY A 93 -3.87 22.40 -2.76
C GLY A 93 -4.35 23.68 -2.06
N ALA A 94 -4.99 24.60 -2.78
CA ALA A 94 -5.55 25.81 -2.17
C ALA A 94 -6.82 25.48 -1.39
N ARG A 95 -7.72 24.69 -1.98
CA ARG A 95 -9.02 24.32 -1.38
C ARG A 95 -8.92 23.59 -0.04
N LEU A 96 -7.83 22.85 0.18
CA LEU A 96 -7.60 22.11 1.43
C LEU A 96 -6.88 22.93 2.51
N ARG A 97 -6.35 24.11 2.15
CA ARG A 97 -5.70 25.04 3.10
C ARG A 97 -6.62 26.18 3.55
N ALA A 98 -7.69 26.43 2.80
CA ALA A 98 -8.78 27.31 3.19
C ALA A 98 -9.63 26.67 4.28
#